data_AF-A0A7J4KH02-F1
#
_entry.id   AF-A0A7J4KH02-F1
#
_cell.length_a   1.000
_cell.length_b   1.000
_cell.length_c   1.000
_cell.angle_alpha   90.00
_cell.angle_beta   90.00
_cell.angle_gamma   90.00
#
_symmetry.space_group_name_H-M   'P 1'
#
loop_
_entity.id
_entity.type
_entity.pdbx_description
1 polymer ?
#
loop_
_entity_poly.entity_id
_entity_poly.type
_entity_poly.pdbx_seq_one_letter_code
_entity_poly.pdbx_strand_id
1 'polypeptide(L)' 'EVTAVEEKVNGLIRLYAGRDMETSFSDGVLTITLPPGINYDRRWVLWRSRVIGESLEHIPEIQEITLVETFKRRDAVE' A
#
# COMPACT_ATOMS: atom_id res chain seq x y z
N GLU A 1 8.81 15.98 0.51
CA GLU A 1 8.26 15.98 -0.86
C GLU A 1 7.60 14.63 -1.07
N VAL A 2 6.28 14.62 -1.29
CA VAL A 2 5.58 13.39 -1.70
C VAL A 2 5.94 13.18 -3.16
N THR A 3 6.56 12.05 -3.48
CA THR A 3 7.10 11.79 -4.82
C THR A 3 6.04 11.14 -5.70
N ALA A 4 6.17 11.33 -7.02
CA ALA A 4 5.20 10.84 -8.01
C ALA A 4 4.90 9.33 -7.92
N VAL A 5 5.76 8.54 -7.26
CA VAL A 5 5.57 7.10 -7.07
C VAL A 5 4.41 6.80 -6.13
N GLU A 6 4.35 7.46 -4.96
CA GLU A 6 3.28 7.23 -3.97
C GLU A 6 1.92 7.62 -4.55
N GLU A 7 1.84 8.72 -5.29
CA GLU A 7 0.61 9.17 -5.95
C GLU A 7 0.11 8.18 -7.01
N LYS A 8 1.02 7.65 -7.85
CA LYS A 8 0.67 6.63 -8.86
C LYS A 8 0.09 5.37 -8.19
N VAL A 9 0.73 4.87 -7.14
CA VAL A 9 0.26 3.66 -6.46
C VAL A 9 -1.02 3.92 -5.67
N ASN A 10 -1.14 5.07 -5.00
CA ASN A 10 -2.40 5.46 -4.36
C ASN A 10 -3.55 5.56 -5.38
N GLY A 11 -3.27 6.02 -6.60
CA GLY A 11 -4.21 5.98 -7.72
C GLY A 11 -4.68 4.57 -8.07
N LEU A 12 -3.76 3.60 -8.16
CA LEU A 12 -4.09 2.18 -8.39
C LEU A 12 -4.90 1.58 -7.22
N ILE A 13 -4.51 1.85 -5.98
CA ILE A 13 -5.24 1.41 -4.79
C ILE A 13 -6.67 1.97 -4.80
N ARG A 14 -6.84 3.26 -5.10
CA ARG A 14 -8.16 3.88 -5.20
C ARG A 14 -8.98 3.29 -6.35
N LEU A 15 -8.37 3.04 -7.52
CA LEU A 15 -9.05 2.45 -8.67
C LEU A 15 -9.58 1.04 -8.37
N TYR A 16 -8.76 0.18 -7.76
CA TYR A 16 -9.11 -1.23 -7.56
C TYR A 16 -9.79 -1.53 -6.22
N ALA A 17 -9.30 -0.93 -5.13
CA ALA A 17 -9.81 -1.17 -3.78
C ALA A 17 -10.85 -0.12 -3.34
N GLY A 18 -10.96 1.01 -4.03
CA GLY A 18 -11.96 2.04 -3.73
C GLY A 18 -11.70 2.77 -2.41
N ARG A 19 -10.43 2.86 -1.98
CA ARG A 19 -10.02 3.52 -0.74
C ARG A 19 -8.64 4.15 -0.88
N ASP A 20 -8.32 5.03 0.05
CA ASP A 20 -6.98 5.56 0.22
C ASP A 20 -6.20 4.72 1.26
N MET A 21 -4.88 4.65 1.07
CA MET A 21 -3.93 4.03 2.00
C MET A 21 -2.72 4.93 2.14
N GLU A 22 -2.04 4.81 3.27
CA GLU A 22 -0.76 5.50 3.47
C GLU A 22 0.34 4.71 2.75
N THR A 23 1.13 5.43 1.96
CA THR A 23 2.28 4.90 1.24
C THR A 23 3.49 5.79 1.45
N SER A 24 4.67 5.17 1.49
CA SER A 24 5.94 5.87 1.57
C SER A 24 6.96 5.20 0.66
N PHE A 25 7.74 5.98 -0.07
CA PHE A 25 8.77 5.46 -0.95
C PHE A 25 10.17 5.91 -0.53
N SER A 26 11.09 4.95 -0.37
CA SER A 26 12.51 5.22 -0.08
C SER A 26 13.37 4.15 -0.73
N ASP A 27 14.44 4.58 -1.40
CA ASP A 27 15.50 3.69 -1.90
C ASP A 27 14.99 2.50 -2.74
N GLY A 28 13.98 2.73 -3.56
CA GLY A 28 13.39 1.68 -4.41
C GLY A 28 12.37 0.78 -3.71
N VAL A 29 12.12 0.99 -2.41
CA VAL A 29 11.15 0.24 -1.62
C VAL A 29 9.90 1.10 -1.41
N LEU A 30 8.77 0.62 -1.92
CA LEU A 30 7.46 1.17 -1.60
C LEU A 30 6.87 0.44 -0.40
N THR A 31 6.59 1.16 0.67
CA THR A 31 5.86 0.63 1.82
C THR A 31 4.41 1.06 1.76
N ILE A 32 3.49 0.10 1.89
CA ILE A 32 2.04 0.34 2.01
C ILE A 32 1.63 0.01 3.45
N THR A 33 1.21 1.03 4.20
CA THR A 33 0.70 0.85 5.57
C THR A 33 -0.74 0.37 5.49
N LEU A 34 -0.94 -0.87 5.96
CA LEU A 34 -2.22 -1.56 5.94
C LEU A 34 -3.09 -1.12 7.13
N PRO A 35 -4.30 -0.60 6.88
CA PRO A 35 -5.26 -0.34 7.94
C PRO A 35 -5.64 -1.63 8.68
N PRO A 36 -5.92 -1.58 9.99
CA PRO A 36 -6.34 -2.76 10.74
C PRO A 36 -7.53 -3.47 10.08
N GLY A 37 -7.42 -4.79 9.90
CA GLY A 37 -8.51 -5.60 9.35
C GLY A 37 -8.72 -5.44 7.84
N ILE A 38 -7.81 -4.77 7.13
CA ILE A 38 -7.85 -4.68 5.65
C ILE A 38 -7.88 -6.05 4.97
N ASN A 39 -7.31 -7.07 5.62
CA ASN A 39 -7.31 -8.44 5.11
C ASN A 39 -8.70 -9.11 5.13
N TYR A 40 -9.72 -8.46 5.70
CA TYR A 40 -11.14 -8.84 5.57
C TYR A 40 -11.90 -8.00 4.53
N ASP A 41 -11.29 -6.94 4.00
CA ASP A 41 -11.88 -6.13 2.94
C ASP A 41 -11.90 -6.93 1.62
N ARG A 42 -13.10 -7.22 1.13
CA ARG A 42 -13.29 -8.05 -0.06
C ARG A 42 -12.63 -7.45 -1.30
N ARG A 43 -12.64 -6.12 -1.48
CA ARG A 43 -12.05 -5.48 -2.66
C ARG A 43 -10.53 -5.56 -2.59
N TRP A 44 -9.95 -5.26 -1.44
CA TRP A 44 -8.51 -5.39 -1.24
C TRP A 44 -8.03 -6.82 -1.45
N VAL A 45 -8.64 -7.80 -0.81
CA VAL A 45 -8.23 -9.21 -0.94
C VAL A 45 -8.27 -9.68 -2.40
N LEU A 46 -9.30 -9.27 -3.15
CA LEU A 46 -9.44 -9.63 -4.56
C LEU A 46 -8.39 -8.96 -5.45
N TRP A 47 -8.08 -7.69 -5.20
CA TRP A 47 -7.30 -6.87 -6.12
C TRP A 47 -5.87 -6.57 -5.67
N ARG A 48 -5.46 -6.94 -4.46
CA ARG A 48 -4.12 -6.68 -3.91
C ARG A 48 -3.03 -7.11 -4.87
N SER A 49 -3.10 -8.34 -5.37
CA SER A 49 -2.07 -8.87 -6.29
C SER A 49 -2.03 -8.09 -7.61
N ARG A 50 -3.17 -7.55 -8.08
CA ARG A 50 -3.21 -6.72 -9.28
C ARG A 50 -2.56 -5.36 -9.03
N VAL A 51 -2.88 -4.72 -7.90
CA VAL A 51 -2.24 -3.44 -7.51
C VAL A 51 -0.72 -3.60 -7.42
N ILE A 52 -0.23 -4.66 -6.77
CA ILE A 52 1.20 -4.95 -6.63
C ILE A 52 1.84 -5.21 -8.00
N GLY A 53 1.22 -6.07 -8.82
CA GLY A 53 1.74 -6.39 -10.14
C GLY A 53 1.84 -5.18 -11.06
N GLU A 54 0.77 -4.39 -11.16
CA GLU A 54 0.73 -3.15 -11.95
C GLU A 54 1.77 -2.13 -11.48
N SER A 55 1.96 -2.01 -10.16
CA SER A 55 2.95 -1.10 -9.59
C SER A 55 4.37 -1.52 -10.01
N LEU A 56 4.71 -2.79 -9.88
CA LEU A 56 6.02 -3.32 -10.27
C LEU A 56 6.23 -3.32 -11.79
N GLU A 57 5.16 -3.50 -12.57
CA GLU A 57 5.24 -3.54 -14.04
C GLU A 57 5.40 -2.15 -14.66
N HIS A 58 4.74 -1.14 -14.08
CA HIS A 58 4.61 0.18 -14.72
C HIS A 58 5.34 1.31 -13.99
N ILE A 59 5.89 1.06 -12.80
CA ILE A 59 6.62 2.06 -12.01
C ILE A 59 8.03 1.52 -11.75
N PRO A 60 8.97 1.72 -12.70
CA PRO A 60 10.31 1.10 -12.66
C PRO A 60 11.17 1.57 -11.48
N GLU A 61 10.80 2.68 -10.83
CA GLU A 61 11.43 3.15 -9.61
C GLU A 61 11.21 2.16 -8.43
N ILE A 62 10.14 1.36 -8.46
CA ILE A 62 9.82 0.36 -7.43
C ILE A 62 10.56 -0.94 -7.72
N GLN A 63 11.48 -1.31 -6.83
CA GLN A 63 12.20 -2.58 -6.85
C GLN A 63 11.57 -3.60 -5.89
N GLU A 64 10.95 -3.11 -4.82
CA GLU A 64 10.30 -3.91 -3.79
C GLU A 64 9.03 -3.23 -3.29
N ILE A 65 8.01 -4.02 -2.96
CA ILE A 65 6.80 -3.55 -2.26
C ILE A 65 6.68 -4.30 -0.94
N THR A 66 6.67 -3.55 0.16
CA THR A 66 6.45 -4.07 1.52
C THR A 66 5.06 -3.66 2.00
N LEU A 67 4.31 -4.63 2.54
CA LEU A 67 3.01 -4.40 3.15
C LEU A 67 3.14 -4.51 4.67
N VAL A 68 2.77 -3.45 5.41
CA VAL A 68 2.92 -3.41 6.87
C VAL A 68 1.56 -3.32 7.55
N GLU A 69 1.14 -4.39 8.23
CA GLU A 69 0.00 -4.35 9.15
C GLU A 69 0.52 -4.29 10.59
N THR A 70 0.04 -3.33 11.37
CA THR A 70 0.51 -3.12 12.75
C THR A 70 -0.57 -3.48 13.76
N PHE A 71 -0.24 -4.37 14.70
CA PHE A 71 -1.09 -4.73 15.85
C PHE A 71 -0.41 -4.26 17.13
N LYS A 72 -1.01 -3.31 17.85
CA LYS A 72 -0.48 -2.78 19.11
C LYS A 72 -1.19 -3.41 20.30
N ARG A 73 -0.44 -3.67 21.39
CA ARG A 73 -1.02 -4.01 22.70
C ARG A 73 -1.75 -2.77 23.24
N ARG A 74 -2.92 -2.97 23.86
CA ARG A 74 -3.79 -1.88 24.37
C ARG A 74 -3.10 -0.90 25.31
N ASP A 75 -2.08 -1.36 26.03
CA ASP A 75 -1.36 -0.57 27.04
C ASP A 75 -0.25 0.31 26.45
N ALA A 76 -0.07 0.34 25.12
CA ALA A 76 0.92 1.15 24.42
C ALA A 76 0.31 2.38 23.72
N VAL A 77 -0.88 2.81 24.15
CA VAL A 77 -1.47 4.09 23.77
C VAL A 77 -1.34 5.01 24.98
N GLU A 78 -0.21 5.72 25.04
CA GLU A 78 -0.06 6.94 25.85
C GLU A 78 -0.28 8.15 24.93
#